data_AF-A0A926T1Q1-F1
#
_entry.id   AF-A0A926T1Q1-F1
#
_cell.length_a   1.000
_cell.length_b   1.000
_cell.length_c   1.000
_cell.angle_alpha   90.00
_cell.angle_beta   90.00
_cell.angle_gamma   90.00
#
_symmetry.space_group_name_H-M   'P 1'
#
loop_
_entity.id
_entity.type
_entity.pdbx_description
1 polymer ?
#
loop_
_entity_poly.entity_id
_entity_poly.type
_entity_poly.pdbx_seq_one_letter_code
_entity_poly.pdbx_strand_id
1 'polypeptide(L)' 'MQWTPEAEAKLKEIPFFVRPAARKKIEQFARDAGQMRISVELYEQAKKKFS' A
#
# COMPACT_ATOMS: atom_id res chain seq x y z
N MET A 1 6.14 3.45 -8.39
CA MET A 1 4.73 3.67 -8.03
C MET A 1 4.67 4.92 -7.16
N GLN A 2 3.77 5.87 -7.42
CA GLN A 2 3.69 7.09 -6.61
C GLN A 2 2.88 6.80 -5.35
N TRP A 3 3.47 6.90 -4.17
CA TRP A 3 2.73 6.84 -2.92
C TRP A 3 2.32 8.25 -2.50
N THR A 4 1.08 8.40 -2.01
CA THR A 4 0.71 9.66 -1.36
C THR A 4 1.35 9.74 0.03
N PRO A 5 1.65 10.94 0.54
CA PRO A 5 2.22 11.10 1.89
C PRO A 5 1.35 10.45 2.97
N GLU A 6 0.03 10.45 2.79
CA GLU A 6 -0.92 9.78 3.68
C GLU A 6 -0.77 8.25 3.66
N ALA A 7 -0.63 7.65 2.47
CA ALA A 7 -0.41 6.21 2.34
C ALA A 7 0.96 5.78 2.89
N GLU A 8 2.00 6.61 2.71
CA GLU A 8 3.31 6.37 3.30
C GLU A 8 3.27 6.46 4.83
N ALA A 9 2.50 7.40 5.40
CA ALA A 9 2.31 7.49 6.85
C ALA A 9 1.69 6.20 7.41
N LYS A 10 0.67 5.65 6.75
CA LYS A 10 0.08 4.36 7.12
C LYS A 10 1.05 3.19 6.99
N LEU A 11 1.86 3.18 5.93
CA LEU A 11 2.90 2.17 5.74
C LEU A 11 3.99 2.25 6.83
N LYS A 12 4.23 3.43 7.42
CA LYS A 12 5.15 3.62 8.55
C LYS A 12 4.62 3.04 9.86
N GLU A 13 3.30 2.93 10.05
CA GLU A 13 2.69 2.25 11.21
C GLU A 13 2.98 0.74 11.20
N ILE A 14 3.21 0.16 10.02
CA ILE A 14 3.58 -1.24 9.88
C ILE A 14 5.04 -1.45 10.34
N PRO A 15 5.31 -2.50 11.16
CA PRO A 15 6.66 -2.82 11.60
C PRO A 15 7.64 -2.99 10.43
N PHE A 16 8.86 -2.49 10.59
CA PHE A 16 9.83 -2.36 9.50
C PHE A 16 10.17 -3.70 8.81
N PHE A 17 10.13 -4.82 9.52
CA PHE A 17 10.47 -6.15 8.99
C PHE A 17 9.38 -6.71 8.06
N VAL A 18 8.11 -6.37 8.25
CA VAL A 18 7.01 -6.74 7.34
C VAL A 18 6.69 -5.66 6.30
N ARG A 19 7.20 -4.44 6.48
CA ARG A 19 6.95 -3.30 5.59
C ARG A 19 7.31 -3.57 4.12
N PRO A 20 8.46 -4.19 3.76
CA PRO A 20 8.77 -4.50 2.35
C PRO A 20 7.75 -5.46 1.72
N ALA A 21 7.29 -6.45 2.48
CA ALA A 21 6.29 -7.41 2.01
C ALA A 21 4.92 -6.75 1.82
N ALA A 22 4.49 -5.91 2.78
CA ALA A 22 3.26 -5.13 2.69
C ALA A 22 3.29 -4.17 1.50
N ARG A 23 4.38 -3.39 1.36
CA ARG A 23 4.58 -2.46 0.24
C ARG A 23 4.46 -3.17 -1.11
N LYS A 24 5.16 -4.29 -1.28
CA LYS A 24 5.12 -5.07 -2.53
C LYS A 24 3.72 -5.58 -2.86
N LYS A 25 2.97 -6.08 -1.86
CA LYS A 25 1.57 -6.52 -2.05
C LYS A 25 0.65 -5.37 -2.47
N ILE A 26 0.80 -4.21 -1.84
CA ILE A 26 -0.02 -3.01 -2.13
C ILE A 26 0.34 -2.45 -3.51
N GLU A 27 1.62 -2.43 -3.87
CA GLU A 27 2.07 -2.04 -5.22
C GLU A 27 1.55 -3.01 -6.28
N GLN A 28 1.54 -4.31 -6.01
CA GLN A 28 0.96 -5.29 -6.93
C GLN A 28 -0.55 -5.10 -7.09
N PHE A 29 -1.27 -4.88 -5.99
CA PHE A 29 -2.71 -4.60 -6.00
C PHE A 29 -3.02 -3.33 -6.80
N ALA A 30 -2.24 -2.27 -6.62
CA ALA A 30 -2.39 -1.05 -7.41
C ALA A 30 -2.15 -1.29 -8.90
N ARG A 31 -1.16 -2.11 -9.28
CA ARG A 31 -0.87 -2.42 -10.69
C ARG A 31 -2.01 -3.20 -11.33
N ASP A 32 -2.54 -4.17 -10.61
CA ASP A 32 -3.68 -4.99 -11.03
C ASP A 32 -4.94 -4.13 -11.24
N ALA A 33 -5.14 -3.13 -10.38
CA ALA A 33 -6.20 -2.14 -10.51
C ALA A 33 -5.93 -1.05 -11.57
N GLY A 34 -4.81 -1.10 -12.30
CA GLY A 34 -4.41 -0.08 -13.27
C GLY A 34 -4.07 1.28 -12.66
N GLN A 35 -3.86 1.35 -11.35
CA GLN A 35 -3.56 2.57 -10.62
C GLN A 35 -2.05 2.78 -10.54
N MET A 36 -1.58 3.95 -11.02
CA MET A 36 -0.15 4.32 -10.89
C MET A 36 0.18 5.02 -9.56
N ARG A 37 -0.85 5.46 -8.84
CA ARG A 37 -0.76 6.17 -7.55
C ARG A 37 -1.43 5.37 -6.44
N ILE A 38 -0.75 5.24 -5.32
CA ILE A 38 -1.22 4.58 -4.10
C ILE A 38 -1.70 5.65 -3.16
N SER A 39 -3.01 5.88 -3.16
CA SER A 39 -3.70 6.72 -2.19
C SER A 39 -3.93 5.95 -0.88
N VAL A 40 -4.27 6.68 0.18
CA VAL A 40 -4.69 6.07 1.46
C VAL A 40 -5.88 5.12 1.26
N GLU A 41 -6.79 5.46 0.35
CA GLU A 41 -7.97 4.65 0.05
C GLU A 41 -7.59 3.30 -0.59
N LEU A 42 -6.65 3.31 -1.54
CA LEU A 42 -6.15 2.09 -2.16
C LEU A 42 -5.32 1.25 -1.18
N TYR A 43 -4.56 1.90 -0.30
CA TYR A 43 -3.86 1.24 0.79
C TYR A 43 -4.83 0.51 1.73
N GLU A 44 -5.91 1.16 2.16
CA GLU A 44 -6.93 0.57 3.02
C GLU A 44 -7.67 -0.57 2.32
N GLN A 45 -7.98 -0.43 1.02
CA GLN A 45 -8.57 -1.51 0.22
C GLN A 45 -7.64 -2.73 0.13
N ALA A 46 -6.35 -2.50 -0.17
CA ALA A 46 -5.35 -3.55 -0.19
C ALA A 46 -5.24 -4.22 1.19
N LYS A 47 -5.15 -3.44 2.27
CA LYS A 47 -5.07 -3.94 3.64
C LYS A 47 -6.27 -4.81 4.01
N LYS A 48 -7.50 -4.40 3.68
CA LYS A 48 -8.72 -5.20 3.88
C LYS A 48 -8.69 -6.52 3.12
N LYS A 49 -8.12 -6.55 1.91
CA LYS A 49 -8.00 -7.77 1.09
C LYS A 49 -6.95 -8.75 1.59
N PHE A 50 -5.97 -8.27 2.36
CA PHE A 50 -4.88 -9.09 2.92
C PHE A 50 -5.01 -9.37 4.42
N SER A 51 -6.12 -8.94 5.04
CA SER A 51 -6.44 -9.19 6.46
C SER A 51 -7.20 -10.49 6.65
#